data_AF-A0A2Z2MGT0-F1
#
_entry.id   AF-A0A2Z2MGT0-F1
#
_cell.length_a   1.000
_cell.length_b   1.000
_cell.length_c   1.000
_cell.angle_alpha   90.00
_cell.angle_beta   90.00
_cell.angle_gamma   90.00
#
_symmetry.space_group_name_H-M   'P 1'
#
loop_
_entity.id
_entity.type
_entity.pdbx_description
1 polymer ?
#
loop_
_entity_poly.entity_id
_entity_poly.type
_entity_poly.pdbx_seq_one_letter_code
_entity_poly.pdbx_strand_id
1 'polypeptide(L)'
;MERPSFKGYMKILVLDLLREPMHGYGIMSELENLYGIKLSAGTVYPILSSLRRSGLIKVAGTGARDRKTYILTEKGRMYLEEHAEELDEVKRRMRAYRAFLELGGDELRAAFREFFESADKLTDEQREMIQRLFTGCARELRLILLGGGSYEGD
;
A
#
# COMPACT_ATOMS: atom_id res chain seq x y z
N MET A 1 -0.11 17.09 11.00
CA MET A 1 -0.82 15.82 10.79
C MET A 1 0.22 14.75 10.50
N GLU A 2 0.40 13.77 11.38
CA GLU A 2 1.36 12.68 11.16
C GLU A 2 0.94 11.86 9.93
N ARG A 3 1.89 11.53 9.06
CA ARG A 3 1.63 10.66 7.91
C ARG A 3 1.27 9.26 8.43
N PRO A 4 0.12 8.68 8.04
CA PRO A 4 -0.26 7.39 8.59
C PRO A 4 0.74 6.31 8.18
N SER A 5 1.11 5.46 9.13
CA SER A 5 1.92 4.27 8.85
C SER A 5 1.22 3.35 7.84
N PHE A 6 1.97 2.49 7.16
CA PHE A 6 1.39 1.43 6.29
C PHE A 6 0.29 0.64 6.99
N LYS A 7 0.47 0.34 8.29
CA LYS A 7 -0.54 -0.33 9.11
C LYS A 7 -1.81 0.50 9.29
N GLY A 8 -1.71 1.83 9.36
CA GLY A 8 -2.85 2.75 9.37
C GLY A 8 -3.65 2.68 8.08
N TYR A 9 -2.97 2.76 6.92
CA TYR A 9 -3.61 2.58 5.62
C TYR A 9 -4.33 1.25 5.49
N MET A 10 -3.69 0.15 5.93
CA MET A 10 -4.33 -1.16 5.83
C MET A 10 -5.57 -1.27 6.72
N LYS A 11 -5.61 -0.60 7.88
CA LYS A 11 -6.82 -0.61 8.73
C LYS A 11 -8.01 0.05 8.04
N ILE A 12 -7.83 1.25 7.49
CA ILE A 12 -8.95 2.00 6.88
C ILE A 12 -9.41 1.33 5.57
N LEU A 13 -8.49 0.75 4.79
CA LEU A 13 -8.84 -0.02 3.59
C LEU A 13 -9.57 -1.32 3.93
N VAL A 14 -9.11 -2.08 4.93
CA VAL A 14 -9.83 -3.29 5.40
C VAL A 14 -11.22 -2.93 5.91
N LEU A 15 -11.35 -1.80 6.61
CA LEU A 15 -12.64 -1.32 7.09
C LEU A 15 -13.58 -0.96 5.92
N ASP A 16 -13.06 -0.30 4.89
CA ASP A 16 -13.82 0.05 3.68
C ASP A 16 -14.29 -1.19 2.89
N LEU A 17 -13.44 -2.21 2.75
CA LEU A 17 -13.83 -3.47 2.11
C LEU A 17 -14.98 -4.17 2.84
N LEU A 18 -15.08 -3.99 4.16
CA LEU A 18 -16.12 -4.58 5.00
C LEU A 18 -17.47 -3.87 4.92
N ARG A 19 -17.62 -2.88 4.03
CA ARG A 19 -18.94 -2.41 3.57
C ARG A 19 -19.78 -3.57 3.07
N GLU A 20 -19.14 -4.55 2.43
CA GLU A 20 -19.72 -5.84 2.10
C GLU A 20 -19.25 -6.93 3.08
N PRO A 21 -20.11 -7.90 3.47
CA PRO A 21 -19.70 -9.00 4.33
C PRO A 21 -18.58 -9.85 3.71
N MET A 22 -17.44 -9.99 4.41
CA MET A 22 -16.30 -10.74 3.89
C MET A 22 -15.62 -11.64 4.93
N HIS A 23 -15.04 -12.73 4.44
CA HIS A 23 -14.09 -13.53 5.20
C HIS A 23 -12.69 -12.92 5.16
N GLY A 24 -11.83 -13.30 6.12
CA GLY A 24 -10.43 -12.84 6.17
C GLY A 24 -9.65 -13.08 4.87
N TYR A 25 -9.87 -14.24 4.23
CA TYR A 25 -9.27 -14.54 2.92
C TYR A 25 -9.80 -13.64 1.80
N GLY A 26 -11.11 -13.37 1.78
CA GLY A 26 -11.70 -12.47 0.78
C GLY A 26 -11.08 -11.07 0.86
N ILE A 27 -10.84 -10.57 2.07
CA ILE A 27 -10.14 -9.29 2.28
C ILE A 27 -8.71 -9.34 1.71
N MET A 28 -7.96 -10.43 1.91
CA MET A 28 -6.61 -10.58 1.34
C MET A 28 -6.67 -10.54 -0.19
N SER A 29 -7.60 -11.29 -0.79
CA SER A 29 -7.80 -11.31 -2.24
C SER A 29 -8.20 -9.95 -2.80
N GLU A 30 -9.10 -9.22 -2.14
CA GLU A 30 -9.53 -7.89 -2.59
C GLU A 30 -8.41 -6.84 -2.50
N LEU A 31 -7.60 -6.88 -1.44
CA LEU A 31 -6.43 -5.99 -1.33
C LEU A 31 -5.39 -6.26 -2.43
N GLU A 32 -5.19 -7.53 -2.77
CA GLU A 32 -4.34 -7.92 -3.90
C GLU A 32 -4.94 -7.47 -5.23
N ASN A 33 -6.22 -7.74 -5.45
CA ASN A 33 -6.92 -7.41 -6.70
C ASN A 33 -7.01 -5.91 -6.95
N LEU A 34 -7.24 -5.10 -5.93
CA LEU A 34 -7.45 -3.65 -6.06
C LEU A 34 -6.12 -2.87 -6.03
N TYR A 35 -5.16 -3.30 -5.21
CA TYR A 35 -3.95 -2.51 -4.93
C TYR A 35 -2.64 -3.26 -5.21
N GLY A 36 -2.68 -4.51 -5.66
CA GLY A 36 -1.48 -5.32 -5.91
C GLY A 36 -0.77 -5.76 -4.63
N ILE A 37 -1.42 -5.67 -3.48
CA ILE A 37 -0.79 -5.95 -2.18
C ILE A 37 -1.12 -7.33 -1.68
N LYS A 38 -0.10 -8.19 -1.65
CA LYS A 38 -0.15 -9.50 -1.02
C LYS A 38 0.04 -9.38 0.49
N LEU A 39 -1.07 -9.39 1.23
CA LEU A 39 -1.03 -9.49 2.69
C LEU A 39 -1.21 -10.94 3.15
N SER A 40 -0.39 -11.34 4.12
CA SER A 40 -0.55 -12.64 4.77
C SER A 40 -1.66 -12.63 5.81
N ALA A 41 -2.14 -13.82 6.16
CA ALA A 41 -3.01 -14.04 7.32
C ALA A 41 -2.43 -13.42 8.60
N GLY A 42 -1.10 -13.55 8.80
CA GLY A 42 -0.38 -12.96 9.93
C GLY A 42 -0.44 -11.43 9.99
N THR A 43 -0.83 -10.76 8.90
CA THR A 43 -1.02 -9.30 8.86
C THR A 43 -2.50 -8.91 8.96
N VAL A 44 -3.38 -9.60 8.22
CA VAL A 44 -4.81 -9.26 8.15
C VAL A 44 -5.55 -9.58 9.45
N TYR A 45 -5.30 -10.73 10.09
CA TYR A 45 -6.01 -11.10 11.31
C TYR A 45 -5.71 -10.17 12.51
N PRO A 46 -4.47 -9.70 12.73
CA PRO A 46 -4.21 -8.65 13.70
C PRO A 46 -4.95 -7.33 13.43
N ILE A 47 -5.11 -6.94 12.16
CA ILE A 47 -5.90 -5.76 11.76
C ILE A 47 -7.37 -5.98 12.13
N LEU A 48 -7.96 -7.09 11.72
CA LEU A 48 -9.34 -7.46 12.06
C LEU A 48 -9.58 -7.51 13.57
N SER A 49 -8.64 -8.09 14.32
CA SER A 49 -8.69 -8.13 15.78
C SER A 49 -8.65 -6.72 16.38
N SER A 50 -7.82 -5.82 15.84
CA SER A 50 -7.77 -4.42 16.26
C SER A 50 -9.09 -3.69 15.96
N LEU A 51 -9.63 -3.81 14.75
CA LEU A 51 -10.88 -3.15 14.35
C LEU A 51 -12.06 -3.63 15.19
N ARG A 52 -12.09 -4.94 15.51
CA ARG A 52 -13.12 -5.52 16.38
C ARG A 52 -13.01 -5.02 17.82
N ARG A 53 -11.79 -4.94 18.39
CA ARG A 53 -11.59 -4.35 19.72
C ARG A 53 -12.00 -2.88 19.78
N SER A 54 -11.80 -2.13 18.70
CA SER A 54 -12.28 -0.74 18.58
C SER A 54 -13.80 -0.62 18.37
N GLY A 55 -14.50 -1.74 18.18
CA GLY A 55 -15.95 -1.78 17.97
C GLY A 55 -16.39 -1.36 16.56
N LEU A 56 -15.47 -1.27 15.60
CA LEU A 56 -15.75 -0.84 14.22
C LEU A 56 -16.30 -1.97 13.35
N ILE A 57 -15.99 -3.22 13.70
CA ILE A 57 -16.47 -4.41 12.99
C ILE A 57 -16.96 -5.45 14.00
N LYS A 58 -17.81 -6.36 13.54
CA LYS A 58 -18.26 -7.53 14.30
C LYS A 58 -18.24 -8.79 13.43
N VAL A 59 -18.31 -9.95 14.07
CA VAL A 59 -18.47 -11.23 13.38
C VAL A 59 -19.96 -11.45 13.19
N ALA A 60 -20.42 -11.54 11.94
CA ALA A 60 -21.82 -11.79 11.60
C ALA A 60 -22.20 -13.27 11.68
N GLY A 61 -21.22 -14.15 11.48
CA GLY A 61 -21.42 -15.59 11.52
C GLY A 61 -20.12 -16.35 11.29
N THR A 62 -20.22 -17.66 11.45
CA THR A 62 -19.14 -18.61 11.20
C THR A 62 -19.64 -19.61 10.17
N GLY A 63 -19.04 -19.59 8.98
CA GLY A 63 -19.34 -20.52 7.90
C GLY A 63 -18.54 -21.83 8.01
N ALA A 64 -18.59 -22.63 6.94
CA ALA A 64 -17.88 -23.90 6.87
C ALA A 64 -16.36 -23.74 7.13
N ARG A 65 -15.79 -24.70 7.88
CA ARG A 65 -14.38 -24.72 8.36
C ARG A 65 -14.04 -23.58 9.33
N ASP A 66 -14.99 -23.20 10.19
CA ASP A 66 -14.82 -22.16 11.22
C ASP A 66 -14.43 -20.78 10.64
N ARG A 67 -14.86 -20.50 9.39
CA ARG A 67 -14.54 -19.25 8.69
C ARG A 67 -15.46 -18.14 9.13
N LYS A 68 -14.92 -17.19 9.91
CA LYS A 68 -15.65 -16.00 10.38
C LYS A 68 -15.94 -15.05 9.23
N THR A 69 -17.19 -14.59 9.15
CA THR A 69 -17.63 -13.49 8.28
C THR A 69 -17.63 -12.21 9.11
N TYR A 70 -16.91 -11.19 8.65
CA TYR A 70 -16.83 -9.88 9.27
C TYR A 70 -17.75 -8.90 8.56
N ILE A 71 -18.35 -7.99 9.33
CA ILE A 71 -19.18 -6.89 8.83
C ILE A 71 -18.90 -5.62 9.63
N LEU A 72 -19.19 -4.46 9.03
CA LEU A 72 -19.21 -3.19 9.75
C LEU A 72 -20.25 -3.18 10.87
N THR A 73 -19.91 -2.49 11.96
CA THR A 73 -20.90 -1.98 12.92
C THR A 73 -21.39 -0.61 12.47
N GLU A 74 -22.42 -0.08 13.13
CA GLU A 74 -22.85 1.30 12.89
C GLU A 74 -21.73 2.31 13.18
N LYS A 75 -21.01 2.10 14.28
CA LYS A 75 -19.80 2.87 14.61
C LYS A 75 -18.75 2.79 13.50
N GLY A 76 -18.58 1.62 12.87
CA GLY A 76 -17.67 1.44 11.74
C GLY A 76 -18.08 2.23 10.50
N ARG A 77 -19.39 2.31 10.21
CA ARG A 77 -19.91 3.12 9.11
C ARG A 77 -19.68 4.61 9.34
N MET A 78 -20.07 5.10 10.52
CA MET A 78 -19.84 6.49 10.92
C MET A 78 -18.35 6.86 10.87
N TYR A 79 -17.47 5.95 11.34
CA TYR A 79 -16.03 6.16 11.25
C TYR A 79 -15.55 6.37 9.81
N LEU A 80 -16.05 5.57 8.86
CA LEU A 80 -15.68 5.74 7.45
C LEU A 80 -16.21 7.04 6.84
N GLU A 81 -17.37 7.52 7.29
CA GLU A 81 -17.95 8.79 6.85
C GLU A 81 -17.13 9.97 7.40
N GLU A 82 -16.79 9.95 8.69
CA GLU A 82 -15.95 10.95 9.35
C GLU A 82 -14.53 11.02 8.75
N HIS A 83 -14.02 9.90 8.22
CA HIS A 83 -12.67 9.78 7.66
C HIS A 83 -12.69 9.59 6.13
N ALA A 84 -13.73 10.05 5.43
CA ALA A 84 -13.87 9.86 3.98
C ALA A 84 -12.70 10.47 3.19
N GLU A 85 -12.25 11.67 3.57
CA GLU A 85 -11.11 12.33 2.91
C GLU A 85 -9.79 11.57 3.10
N GLU A 86 -9.56 11.03 4.31
CA GLU A 86 -8.41 10.17 4.59
C GLU A 86 -8.48 8.90 3.74
N LEU A 87 -9.64 8.24 3.71
CA LEU A 87 -9.84 7.04 2.90
C LEU A 87 -9.54 7.30 1.42
N ASP A 88 -10.04 8.40 0.87
CA ASP A 88 -9.78 8.77 -0.52
C ASP A 88 -8.31 9.06 -0.78
N GLU A 89 -7.63 9.74 0.13
CA GLU A 89 -6.18 9.94 0.04
C GLU A 89 -5.43 8.61 0.04
N VAL A 90 -5.76 7.71 0.96
CA VAL A 90 -5.16 6.37 1.04
C VAL A 90 -5.40 5.61 -0.26
N LYS A 91 -6.64 5.57 -0.76
CA LYS A 91 -6.98 4.92 -2.03
C LYS A 91 -6.18 5.48 -3.20
N ARG A 92 -6.02 6.81 -3.30
CA ARG A 92 -5.17 7.45 -4.33
C ARG A 92 -3.72 6.99 -4.21
N ARG A 93 -3.15 7.02 -3.01
CA ARG A 93 -1.76 6.57 -2.76
C ARG A 93 -1.56 5.11 -3.12
N MET A 94 -2.51 4.24 -2.77
CA MET A 94 -2.41 2.81 -3.10
C MET A 94 -2.52 2.55 -4.60
N ARG A 95 -3.37 3.28 -5.33
CA ARG A 95 -3.43 3.20 -6.80
C ARG A 95 -2.14 3.68 -7.45
N ALA A 96 -1.57 4.78 -6.97
CA ALA A 96 -0.26 5.25 -7.46
C ALA A 96 0.85 4.23 -7.19
N TYR A 97 0.85 3.60 -6.00
CA TYR A 97 1.79 2.53 -5.68
C TYR A 97 1.61 1.31 -6.59
N ARG A 98 0.36 0.91 -6.88
CA ARG A 98 0.08 -0.15 -7.84
C ARG A 98 0.60 0.18 -9.24
N ALA A 99 0.32 1.39 -9.74
CA ALA A 99 0.82 1.83 -11.04
C ALA A 99 2.35 1.81 -11.09
N PHE A 100 3.02 2.21 -10.00
CA PHE A 100 4.47 2.07 -9.87
C PHE A 100 4.94 0.61 -9.99
N LEU A 101 4.26 -0.34 -9.34
CA LEU A 101 4.58 -1.76 -9.46
C LEU A 101 4.36 -2.28 -10.89
N GLU A 102 3.27 -1.89 -11.55
CA GLU A 102 2.96 -2.27 -12.92
C GLU A 102 3.97 -1.75 -13.95
N LEU A 103 4.69 -0.67 -13.63
CA LEU A 103 5.77 -0.09 -14.45
C LEU A 103 7.14 -0.74 -14.21
N GLY A 104 7.22 -1.86 -13.50
CA GLY A 104 8.49 -2.52 -13.15
C GLY A 104 9.11 -2.01 -11.84
N GLY A 105 8.29 -1.43 -10.96
CA GLY A 105 8.75 -0.93 -9.68
C GLY A 105 9.21 -2.03 -8.70
N ASP A 106 8.80 -3.28 -8.89
CA ASP A 106 9.25 -4.38 -8.02
C ASP A 106 10.70 -4.75 -8.28
N GLU A 107 11.16 -4.71 -9.54
CA GLU A 107 12.57 -4.87 -9.91
C GLU A 107 13.43 -3.76 -9.30
N LEU A 108 12.97 -2.50 -9.37
CA LEU A 108 13.65 -1.39 -8.70
C LEU A 108 13.72 -1.59 -7.18
N ARG A 109 12.64 -2.06 -6.56
CA ARG A 109 12.60 -2.34 -5.12
C ARG A 109 13.58 -3.46 -4.74
N ALA A 110 13.69 -4.51 -5.56
CA ALA A 110 14.64 -5.58 -5.36
C ALA A 110 16.09 -5.07 -5.47
N ALA A 111 16.40 -4.30 -6.52
CA ALA A 111 17.72 -3.70 -6.72
C ALA A 111 18.12 -2.76 -5.56
N PHE A 112 17.19 -1.94 -5.06
CA PHE A 112 17.47 -1.09 -3.89
C PHE A 112 17.74 -1.92 -2.63
N ARG A 113 17.08 -3.06 -2.44
CA ARG A 113 17.34 -3.94 -1.30
C ARG A 113 18.78 -4.48 -1.36
N GLU A 114 19.17 -5.02 -2.51
CA GLU A 114 20.53 -5.53 -2.74
C GLU A 114 21.58 -4.43 -2.57
N PHE A 115 21.28 -3.22 -3.04
CA PHE A 115 22.12 -2.04 -2.81
C PHE A 115 22.31 -1.77 -1.31
N PHE A 116 21.24 -1.72 -0.51
CA PHE A 116 21.36 -1.47 0.93
C PHE A 116 22.09 -2.59 1.68
N GLU A 117 21.96 -3.83 1.23
CA GLU A 117 22.67 -5.00 1.81
C GLU A 117 24.18 -5.01 1.48
N SER A 118 24.60 -4.28 0.44
CA SER A 118 25.99 -4.24 -0.04
C SER A 118 26.66 -2.87 0.07
N ALA A 119 25.94 -1.86 0.59
CA ALA A 119 26.38 -0.45 0.57
C ALA A 119 27.73 -0.20 1.26
N ASP A 120 28.02 -0.94 2.32
CA ASP A 120 29.27 -0.88 3.09
C ASP A 120 30.48 -1.46 2.32
N LYS A 121 30.23 -2.29 1.30
CA LYS A 121 31.24 -3.03 0.52
C LYS A 121 31.52 -2.45 -0.86
N LEU A 122 30.83 -1.38 -1.24
CA LEU A 122 31.01 -0.77 -2.56
C LEU A 122 32.43 -0.24 -2.74
N THR A 123 33.02 -0.47 -3.91
CA THR A 123 34.25 0.20 -4.33
C THR A 123 33.94 1.64 -4.76
N ASP A 124 34.96 2.49 -4.83
CA ASP A 124 34.77 3.88 -5.29
C ASP A 124 34.28 3.95 -6.74
N GLU A 125 34.76 3.05 -7.60
CA GLU A 125 34.26 2.90 -8.97
C GLU A 125 32.76 2.54 -8.99
N GLN A 126 32.32 1.59 -8.17
CA GLN A 126 30.91 1.22 -8.06
C GLN A 126 30.05 2.39 -7.54
N ARG A 127 30.56 3.15 -6.55
CA ARG A 127 29.87 4.34 -6.03
C ARG A 127 29.66 5.40 -7.12
N GLU A 128 30.69 5.69 -7.91
CA GLU A 128 30.59 6.62 -9.03
C GLU A 128 29.57 6.17 -10.09
N MET A 129 29.59 4.88 -10.44
CA MET A 129 28.63 4.30 -11.41
C MET A 129 27.19 4.44 -10.90
N ILE A 130 26.93 4.10 -9.64
CA ILE A 130 25.61 4.20 -9.01
C ILE A 130 25.15 5.67 -8.94
N GLN A 131 26.05 6.59 -8.57
CA GLN A 131 25.74 8.02 -8.54
C GLN A 131 25.31 8.54 -9.91
N ARG A 132 26.04 8.17 -10.98
CA ARG A 132 25.69 8.55 -12.35
C ARG A 132 24.34 7.96 -12.76
N LEU A 133 24.10 6.68 -12.45
CA LEU A 133 22.84 5.99 -12.72
C LEU A 133 21.66 6.68 -12.02
N PHE A 134 21.76 6.96 -10.72
CA PHE A 134 20.68 7.58 -9.95
C PHE A 134 20.39 8.99 -10.43
N THR A 135 21.43 9.78 -10.72
CA THR A 135 21.26 11.16 -11.21
C THR A 135 20.63 11.18 -12.60
N GLY A 136 21.09 10.31 -13.51
CA GLY A 136 20.54 10.15 -14.85
C GLY A 136 19.07 9.72 -14.83
N CYS A 137 18.78 8.63 -14.10
CA CYS A 137 17.43 8.10 -13.95
C CYS A 137 16.47 9.14 -13.34
N ALA A 138 16.88 9.82 -12.27
CA ALA A 138 16.05 10.85 -11.64
C ALA A 138 15.76 12.03 -12.59
N ARG A 139 16.72 12.42 -13.43
CA ARG A 139 16.53 13.46 -14.44
C ARG A 139 15.53 13.01 -15.51
N GLU A 140 15.73 11.82 -16.09
CA GLU A 140 14.86 11.28 -17.14
C GLU A 140 13.44 11.09 -16.65
N LEU A 141 13.26 10.52 -15.45
CA LEU A 141 11.95 10.32 -14.86
C LEU A 141 11.22 11.65 -14.65
N ARG A 142 11.90 12.71 -14.19
CA ARG A 142 11.30 14.05 -14.05
C ARG A 142 10.86 14.62 -15.41
N LEU A 143 11.68 14.47 -16.45
CA LEU A 143 11.33 14.94 -17.80
C LEU A 143 10.08 14.24 -18.35
N ILE A 144 9.98 12.92 -18.12
CA ILE A 144 8.80 12.13 -18.51
C ILE A 144 7.56 12.62 -17.75
N LEU A 145 7.67 12.79 -16.42
CA LEU A 145 6.54 13.19 -15.57
C LEU A 145 6.07 14.64 -15.85
N LEU A 146 6.97 15.53 -16.25
CA LEU A 146 6.65 16.91 -16.60
C LEU A 146 6.17 17.09 -18.05
N GLY A 147 6.02 15.99 -18.81
CA GLY A 147 5.35 15.99 -20.11
C GLY A 147 6.24 16.26 -21.31
N GLY A 148 7.52 15.86 -21.30
CA GLY A 148 8.32 15.73 -22.53
C GLY A 148 8.46 16.98 -23.41
N GLY A 149 8.22 18.17 -22.86
CA GLY A 149 8.50 19.43 -23.53
C GLY A 149 9.94 19.85 -23.27
N SER A 150 10.72 19.99 -24.34
CA SER A 150 11.94 20.77 -24.38
C SER A 150 11.74 22.06 -23.57
N TYR A 151 12.42 22.18 -22.43
CA TYR A 151 12.78 23.50 -21.92
C TYR A 151 13.97 23.95 -22.79
N GLU A 152 13.67 24.36 -24.02
CA GLU A 152 14.42 25.45 -24.64
C GLU A 152 13.92 26.72 -23.96
N GLY A 153 14.82 27.47 -23.34
CA GLY A 153 14.48 28.69 -22.62
C GLY A 153 15.72 29.40 -22.10
N ASP A 154 16.33 30.14 -23.02
CA ASP A 154 17.25 31.29 -22.96
C ASP A 154 18.53 31.27 -22.09
#